data_AF-A0A920L7P7-F1
#
_entry.id   AF-A0A920L7P7-F1
#
_cell.length_a   1.000
_cell.length_b   1.000
_cell.length_c   1.000
_cell.angle_alpha   90.00
_cell.angle_beta   90.00
_cell.angle_gamma   90.00
#
_symmetry.space_group_name_H-M   'P 1'
#
loop_
_entity.id
_entity.type
_entity.pdbx_description
1 polymer ?
#
loop_
_entity_poly.entity_id
_entity_poly.type
_entity_poly.pdbx_seq_one_letter_code
_entity_poly.pdbx_strand_id
1 'polypeptide(L)'
;MAKIVGQEDYVYVWTLGVEGLGDEQDKLVTIDVSPKSKTYGKVVSVLSVGGRNEAHHSGLSDDRHYLWAGGLDTNKIFIFDVHSNPRKPKLHKVITDFVEKSGGMVDLIHSMLYQVE
;
A
#
# COMPACT_ATOMS: atom_id res chain seq x y z
N MET A 1 -16.93 -12.69 -8.96
CA MET A 1 -15.91 -11.76 -9.52
C MET A 1 -15.21 -12.46 -10.67
N ALA A 2 -15.03 -11.81 -11.81
CA ALA A 2 -14.36 -12.44 -12.96
C ALA A 2 -12.87 -12.64 -12.65
N LYS A 3 -12.32 -13.80 -13.03
CA LYS A 3 -10.88 -14.04 -12.93
C LYS A 3 -10.16 -13.07 -13.88
N ILE A 4 -9.33 -12.19 -13.32
CA ILE A 4 -8.46 -11.35 -14.13
C ILE A 4 -7.32 -12.23 -14.63
N VAL A 5 -7.06 -12.14 -15.93
CA VAL A 5 -6.03 -12.90 -16.62
C VAL A 5 -5.18 -11.93 -17.45
N GLY A 6 -3.89 -12.20 -17.55
CA GLY A 6 -2.94 -11.33 -18.22
C GLY A 6 -1.60 -11.30 -17.49
N GLN A 7 -0.61 -10.71 -18.14
CA GLN A 7 0.68 -10.41 -17.52
C GLN A 7 0.58 -9.05 -16.85
N GLU A 8 0.84 -8.99 -15.55
CA GLU A 8 0.99 -7.72 -14.84
C GLU A 8 2.33 -7.08 -15.22
N ASP A 9 2.35 -5.76 -15.42
CA ASP A 9 3.60 -5.03 -15.68
C ASP A 9 4.29 -4.58 -14.39
N TYR A 10 3.53 -4.40 -13.30
CA TYR A 10 4.04 -3.90 -12.02
C TYR A 10 3.47 -4.66 -10.83
N VAL A 11 4.31 -4.82 -9.79
CA VAL A 11 3.89 -5.22 -8.44
C VAL A 11 4.10 -4.03 -7.51
N TYR A 12 3.08 -3.72 -6.73
CA TYR A 12 3.17 -2.73 -5.66
C TYR A 12 3.36 -3.44 -4.32
N VAL A 13 4.39 -3.05 -3.58
CA VAL A 13 4.70 -3.59 -2.26
C VAL A 13 4.54 -2.48 -1.23
N TRP A 14 3.64 -2.68 -0.29
CA TRP A 14 3.47 -1.81 0.87
C TRP A 14 4.48 -2.22 1.94
N THR A 15 5.54 -1.43 2.08
CA THR A 15 6.72 -1.80 2.89
C THR A 15 6.75 -1.05 4.22
N LEU A 16 7.05 -1.78 5.29
CA LEU A 16 7.26 -1.27 6.64
C LEU A 16 8.57 -0.47 6.75
N GLY A 17 8.49 0.71 7.36
CA GLY A 17 9.64 1.51 7.78
C GLY A 17 10.31 0.92 9.02
N VAL A 18 11.62 0.72 8.96
CA VAL A 18 12.43 0.17 10.05
C VAL A 18 13.50 1.19 10.43
N GLU A 19 13.71 1.40 11.73
CA GLU A 19 14.75 2.29 12.25
C GLU A 19 16.14 1.88 11.74
N GLY A 20 16.94 2.86 11.33
CA GLY A 20 18.26 2.64 10.73
C GLY A 20 18.25 2.07 9.30
N LEU A 21 17.09 1.89 8.66
CA LEU A 21 16.99 1.36 7.30
C LEU A 21 16.34 2.37 6.32
N GLY A 22 17.09 2.75 5.27
CA GLY A 22 16.61 3.68 4.26
C GLY A 22 16.31 5.06 4.85
N ASP A 23 15.13 5.62 4.55
CA ASP A 23 14.63 6.85 5.20
C ASP A 23 13.70 6.55 6.40
N GLU A 24 13.68 5.29 6.86
CA GLU A 24 12.89 4.77 7.99
C GLU A 24 11.36 4.86 7.88
N GLN A 25 10.82 5.33 6.75
CA GLN A 25 9.38 5.51 6.58
C GLN A 25 8.72 4.30 5.93
N ASP A 26 7.42 4.13 6.16
CA ASP A 26 6.60 3.27 5.33
C ASP A 26 6.55 3.80 3.89
N LYS A 27 6.52 2.88 2.92
CA LYS A 27 6.62 3.25 1.50
C LYS A 27 5.78 2.34 0.61
N LEU A 28 5.32 2.92 -0.49
CA LEU A 28 4.91 2.13 -1.64
C LEU A 28 6.10 1.94 -2.58
N VAL A 29 6.51 0.69 -2.76
CA VAL A 29 7.58 0.29 -3.69
C VAL A 29 6.94 -0.33 -4.94
N THR A 30 7.32 0.18 -6.11
CA THR A 30 6.87 -0.37 -7.40
C THR A 30 7.99 -1.18 -8.03
N ILE A 31 7.73 -2.45 -8.31
CA ILE A 31 8.65 -3.39 -8.96
C ILE A 31 8.13 -3.67 -10.36
N ASP A 32 8.99 -3.58 -11.36
CA ASP A 32 8.68 -3.96 -12.73
C ASP A 32 8.73 -5.48 -12.88
N VAL A 33 7.62 -6.08 -13.27
CA VAL A 33 7.46 -7.53 -13.44
C VAL A 33 7.06 -7.91 -14.86
N SER A 34 7.21 -6.99 -15.83
CA SER A 34 7.02 -7.29 -17.24
C SER A 34 8.22 -8.08 -17.78
N PRO A 35 8.08 -9.35 -18.23
CA PRO A 35 9.22 -10.22 -18.56
C PRO A 35 10.12 -9.71 -19.69
N LYS A 36 9.60 -8.80 -20.53
CA LYS A 36 10.32 -8.18 -21.64
C LYS A 36 10.98 -6.85 -21.25
N SER A 37 10.73 -6.35 -20.04
CA SER A 37 11.29 -5.09 -19.58
C SER A 37 12.79 -5.22 -19.30
N LYS A 38 13.55 -4.19 -19.70
CA LYS A 38 14.97 -4.06 -19.31
C LYS A 38 15.15 -3.88 -17.80
N THR A 39 14.09 -3.51 -17.08
CA THR A 39 14.07 -3.36 -15.62
C THR A 39 13.30 -4.47 -14.92
N TYR A 40 13.04 -5.61 -15.57
CA TYR A 40 12.38 -6.75 -14.92
C TYR A 40 13.05 -7.15 -13.60
N GLY A 41 12.25 -7.31 -12.55
CA GLY A 41 12.68 -7.64 -11.20
C GLY A 41 13.39 -6.50 -10.46
N LYS A 42 13.31 -5.26 -10.96
CA LYS A 42 13.92 -4.09 -10.33
C LYS A 42 12.87 -3.16 -9.74
N VAL A 43 13.25 -2.49 -8.66
CA VAL A 43 12.51 -1.34 -8.11
C VAL A 43 12.61 -0.19 -9.10
N VAL A 44 11.46 0.32 -9.54
CA VAL A 44 11.36 1.40 -10.54
C VAL A 44 10.76 2.68 -9.98
N SER A 45 10.08 2.59 -8.83
CA SER A 45 9.61 3.75 -8.07
C SER A 45 9.52 3.41 -6.59
N VAL A 46 9.79 4.42 -5.75
CA VAL A 46 9.61 4.39 -4.31
C VAL A 46 8.89 5.67 -3.91
N LEU A 47 7.87 5.54 -3.06
CA LEU A 47 7.10 6.66 -2.52
C LEU A 47 6.94 6.50 -1.01
N SER A 48 7.68 7.28 -0.23
CA SER A 48 7.56 7.34 1.23
C SER A 48 6.37 8.21 1.64
N VAL A 49 5.64 7.82 2.68
CA VAL A 49 4.41 8.52 3.10
C VAL A 49 4.52 9.30 4.41
N GLY A 50 5.70 9.30 5.05
CA GLY A 50 5.88 9.85 6.38
C GLY A 50 5.61 8.84 7.49
N GLY A 51 6.49 8.84 8.50
CA GLY A 51 6.35 8.05 9.71
C GLY A 51 6.47 6.54 9.53
N ARG A 52 6.32 5.84 10.64
CA ARG A 52 6.18 4.38 10.76
C ARG A 52 4.76 4.14 11.25
N ASN A 53 3.90 3.67 10.36
CA ASN A 53 2.47 3.52 10.59
C ASN A 53 2.08 2.03 10.71
N GLU A 54 3.06 1.13 10.74
CA GLU A 54 2.90 -0.32 10.68
C GLU A 54 2.20 -0.78 9.38
N ALA A 55 2.87 -0.53 8.25
CA ALA A 55 2.43 -1.00 6.95
C ALA A 55 2.24 -2.53 6.95
N HIS A 56 1.00 -3.01 6.71
CA HIS A 56 0.70 -4.44 6.86
C HIS A 56 -0.11 -5.05 5.69
N HIS A 57 -1.21 -4.45 5.25
CA HIS A 57 -1.98 -4.93 4.08
C HIS A 57 -2.35 -3.80 3.14
N SER A 58 -2.66 -4.19 1.90
CA SER A 58 -3.22 -3.30 0.89
C SER A 58 -4.16 -4.06 -0.05
N GLY A 59 -5.06 -3.33 -0.70
CA GLY A 59 -6.02 -3.86 -1.65
C GLY A 59 -6.36 -2.85 -2.73
N LEU A 60 -6.72 -3.34 -3.92
CA LEU A 60 -7.18 -2.49 -5.02
C LEU A 60 -8.67 -2.19 -4.86
N SER A 61 -9.05 -0.99 -5.28
CA SER A 61 -10.44 -0.65 -5.63
C SER A 61 -10.97 -1.53 -6.77
N ASP A 62 -12.29 -1.64 -6.89
CA ASP A 62 -12.93 -2.47 -7.91
C ASP A 62 -12.58 -2.06 -9.35
N ASP A 63 -12.43 -0.75 -9.60
CA ASP A 63 -11.97 -0.20 -10.89
C ASP A 63 -10.44 -0.24 -11.04
N ARG A 64 -9.73 -0.65 -9.98
CA ARG A 64 -8.27 -0.76 -9.88
C ARG A 64 -7.54 0.55 -10.09
N HIS A 65 -8.22 1.69 -9.96
CA HIS A 65 -7.56 2.98 -10.09
C HIS A 65 -6.74 3.35 -8.87
N TYR A 66 -7.16 2.84 -7.72
CA TYR A 66 -6.56 3.13 -6.43
C TYR A 66 -6.13 1.87 -5.69
N LEU A 67 -4.95 1.94 -5.07
CA LEU A 67 -4.49 1.01 -4.05
C LEU A 67 -4.71 1.62 -2.67
N TRP A 68 -5.45 0.93 -1.82
CA TRP A 68 -5.74 1.32 -0.44
C TRP A 68 -4.82 0.52 0.48
N ALA A 69 -4.08 1.21 1.34
CA ALA A 69 -3.09 0.60 2.22
C ALA A 69 -3.30 1.07 3.67
N GLY A 70 -3.40 0.11 4.58
CA GLY A 70 -3.60 0.37 6.00
C GLY A 70 -2.29 0.55 6.77
N GLY A 71 -2.33 1.43 7.76
CA GLY A 71 -1.33 1.50 8.82
C GLY A 71 -1.93 1.07 10.16
N LEU A 72 -1.48 -0.07 10.70
CA LEU A 72 -2.05 -0.68 11.90
C LEU A 72 -1.83 0.15 13.17
N ASP A 73 -0.66 0.79 13.33
CA ASP A 73 -0.34 1.60 14.52
C ASP A 73 -1.14 2.90 14.60
N THR A 74 -1.50 3.46 13.44
CA THR A 74 -2.05 4.82 13.36
C THR A 74 -3.50 4.88 12.92
N ASN A 75 -4.07 3.75 12.48
CA ASN A 75 -5.38 3.67 11.82
C ASN A 75 -5.53 4.59 10.59
N LYS A 76 -4.40 5.07 10.03
CA LYS A 76 -4.42 5.83 8.79
C LYS A 76 -4.63 4.89 7.62
N ILE A 77 -5.39 5.37 6.64
CA ILE A 77 -5.54 4.69 5.35
C ILE A 77 -4.91 5.57 4.28
N PHE A 78 -3.91 5.03 3.59
CA PHE A 78 -3.23 5.68 2.47
C PHE A 78 -3.87 5.19 1.17
N ILE A 79 -4.28 6.13 0.32
CA ILE A 79 -4.87 5.84 -0.98
C ILE A 79 -3.90 6.32 -2.05
N PHE A 80 -3.40 5.40 -2.86
CA PHE A 80 -2.48 5.69 -3.96
C PHE A 80 -3.19 5.62 -5.29
N ASP A 81 -3.02 6.64 -6.13
CA ASP A 81 -3.38 6.57 -7.55
C ASP A 81 -2.34 5.75 -8.29
N VAL A 82 -2.78 4.58 -8.77
CA VAL A 82 -1.97 3.63 -9.54
C VAL A 82 -2.38 3.58 -11.02
N HIS A 83 -3.38 4.37 -11.42
CA HIS A 83 -3.91 4.40 -12.79
C HIS A 83 -3.25 5.46 -13.65
N SER A 84 -3.08 6.69 -13.12
CA SER A 84 -2.55 7.81 -13.90
C SER A 84 -1.12 7.55 -14.40
N ASN A 85 -0.32 6.84 -13.59
CA ASN A 85 1.00 6.36 -13.97
C ASN A 85 1.37 5.11 -13.14
N PRO A 86 1.10 3.89 -13.64
CA PRO A 86 1.36 2.65 -12.91
C PRO A 86 2.83 2.46 -12.54
N ARG A 87 3.77 3.00 -13.33
CA ARG A 87 5.20 2.89 -13.03
C ARG A 87 5.62 3.77 -11.84
N LYS A 88 4.91 4.87 -11.61
CA LYS A 88 5.22 5.88 -10.58
C LYS A 88 3.93 6.38 -9.92
N PRO A 89 3.31 5.57 -9.04
CA PRO A 89 2.11 5.94 -8.31
C PRO A 89 2.30 7.23 -7.49
N LYS A 90 1.17 7.84 -7.11
CA LYS A 90 1.17 9.04 -6.26
C LYS A 90 0.21 8.85 -5.09
N LEU A 91 0.54 9.46 -3.96
CA LEU A 91 -0.39 9.52 -2.83
C LEU A 91 -1.55 10.45 -3.22
N HIS A 92 -2.75 9.88 -3.31
CA HIS A 92 -3.97 10.59 -3.66
C HIS A 92 -4.65 11.18 -2.43
N LYS A 93 -4.74 10.40 -1.34
CA LYS A 93 -5.40 10.81 -0.10
C LYS A 93 -4.84 10.05 1.10
N VAL A 94 -4.92 10.66 2.27
CA VAL A 94 -4.78 9.99 3.57
C VAL A 94 -6.08 10.18 4.35
N ILE A 95 -6.66 9.11 4.85
CA ILE A 95 -7.80 9.15 5.78
C ILE A 95 -7.22 9.04 7.19
N THR A 96 -7.55 10.00 8.05
CA THR A 96 -7.02 10.09 9.42
C THR A 96 -8.13 10.05 10.48
N ASP A 97 -9.39 10.05 10.07
CA ASP A 97 -10.58 10.08 10.92
C ASP A 97 -11.40 8.78 10.83
N PHE A 98 -10.81 7.70 10.29
CA PHE A 98 -11.50 6.43 10.04
C PHE A 98 -12.18 5.89 11.30
N VAL A 99 -11.48 5.86 12.43
CA VAL A 99 -11.99 5.35 13.71
C VAL A 99 -13.18 6.19 14.20
N GLU A 100 -13.09 7.52 14.12
CA GLU A 100 -14.18 8.42 14.50
C GLU A 100 -15.40 8.19 13.61
N LYS A 101 -15.21 8.20 12.29
CA LYS A 101 -16.31 8.11 11.31
C LYS A 101 -16.97 6.74 11.28
N SER A 102 -16.25 5.70 11.67
CA SER A 102 -16.77 4.34 11.73
C SER A 102 -17.42 3.97 13.06
N GLY A 103 -17.31 4.82 14.09
CA GLY A 103 -17.81 4.50 15.43
C GLY A 103 -16.93 3.48 16.18
N GLY A 104 -15.63 3.48 15.91
CA GLY A 104 -14.65 2.64 16.61
C GLY A 104 -14.10 1.46 15.81
N MET A 105 -14.38 1.36 14.50
CA MET A 105 -13.67 0.40 13.67
C MET A 105 -12.22 0.85 13.52
N VAL A 106 -11.31 -0.03 13.94
CA VAL A 106 -9.92 0.01 13.52
C VAL A 106 -9.81 -0.74 12.19
N ASP A 107 -8.73 -0.52 11.45
CA ASP A 107 -8.49 -1.32 10.25
C ASP A 107 -8.65 -2.81 10.62
N LEU A 108 -9.50 -3.55 9.88
CA LEU A 108 -10.09 -4.86 10.23
C LEU A 108 -9.04 -5.99 10.42
N ILE A 109 -7.77 -5.64 10.30
CA ILE A 109 -6.61 -6.52 10.46
C ILE A 109 -5.99 -6.35 11.85
N HIS A 110 -6.12 -5.16 12.45
CA HIS A 110 -5.71 -4.91 13.83
C HIS A 110 -6.46 -5.81 14.83
N SER A 111 -7.71 -6.19 14.53
CA SER A 111 -8.52 -7.06 15.39
C SER A 111 -8.12 -8.54 15.38
N MET A 112 -7.22 -8.99 14.48
CA MET A 112 -6.71 -10.37 14.49
C MET A 112 -5.44 -10.55 15.33
N LEU A 113 -4.73 -9.47 15.68
CA LEU A 113 -3.52 -9.53 16.50
C LEU A 113 -3.81 -9.60 18.01
N TYR A 114 -5.00 -9.16 18.46
CA TYR A 114 -5.40 -9.19 19.87
C TYR A 114 -6.38 -10.32 20.25
N GLN A 115 -6.53 -11.34 19.40
CA GLN A 115 -7.33 -12.55 19.72
C GLN A 115 -6.46 -13.71 20.25
N VAL A 116 -5.20 -13.45 20.62
CA VAL A 116 -4.30 -14.42 21.23
C VAL A 116 -3.58 -13.80 22.44
N GLU A 117 -4.37 -13.46 23.46
CA GLU A 117 -3.95 -13.52 24.88
C GLU A 117 -5.11 -14.08 25.71
#